data_AF-A0A949H3P2-F1
#
_entry.id   AF-A0A949H3P2-F1
#
_cell.length_a   1.000
_cell.length_b   1.000
_cell.length_c   1.000
_cell.angle_alpha   90.00
_cell.angle_beta   90.00
_cell.angle_gamma   90.00
#
_symmetry.space_group_name_H-M   'P 1'
#
loop_
_entity.id
_entity.type
_entity.pdbx_description
1 polymer ?
#
loop_
_entity_poly.entity_id
_entity_poly.type
_entity_poly.pdbx_seq_one_letter_code
_entity_poly.pdbx_strand_id
1 'polypeptide(L)'
;MSEDTEVEYVAPEYESVLLNAFALVNSEAGARAALYGPFWEDYRRVASIFNSLVPADELDDGLTAEQAILFMVSMKLGRLSYALTTGIAYEEPECVKDTITDACGYLDGLWATLNNPELEIATDDDETDEEEEDDDEDDD
;
A
#
# COMPACT_ATOMS: atom_id res chain seq x y z
N MET A 1 -34.94 -1.62 44.84
CA MET A 1 -34.74 -0.59 43.81
C MET A 1 -33.24 -0.48 43.65
N SER A 2 -32.68 -1.12 42.63
CA SER A 2 -31.25 -1.03 42.31
C SER A 2 -31.02 0.30 41.62
N GLU A 3 -30.12 1.11 42.16
CA GLU A 3 -29.68 2.35 41.53
C GLU A 3 -28.88 1.98 40.28
N ASP A 4 -29.49 2.17 39.10
CA ASP A 4 -28.79 2.16 37.83
C ASP A 4 -27.75 3.28 37.87
N THR A 5 -26.50 2.88 38.10
CA THR A 5 -25.36 3.79 38.00
C THR A 5 -25.11 3.99 36.51
N GLU A 6 -25.53 5.12 35.95
CA GLU A 6 -25.16 5.52 34.60
C GLU A 6 -23.63 5.65 34.53
N VAL A 7 -22.98 4.68 33.88
CA VAL A 7 -21.55 4.74 33.59
C VAL A 7 -21.38 5.68 32.41
N GLU A 8 -20.91 6.89 32.69
CA GLU A 8 -20.49 7.84 31.66
C GLU A 8 -19.25 7.28 30.95
N TYR A 9 -19.43 6.82 29.71
CA TYR A 9 -18.33 6.38 28.86
C TYR A 9 -17.60 7.61 28.31
N VAL A 10 -16.52 7.99 28.98
CA VAL A 10 -15.55 8.95 28.42
C VAL A 10 -14.78 8.25 27.31
N ALA A 11 -15.05 8.62 26.06
CA ALA A 11 -14.25 8.16 24.93
C ALA A 11 -12.79 8.55 25.18
N PRO A 12 -11.83 7.62 25.01
CA PRO A 12 -10.43 7.93 25.23
C PRO A 12 -9.96 9.08 24.31
N GLU A 13 -9.22 10.04 24.87
CA GLU A 13 -8.66 11.19 24.12
C GLU A 13 -7.56 10.80 23.10
N TYR A 14 -7.20 9.53 23.03
CA TYR A 14 -6.11 9.04 22.17
C TYR A 14 -6.64 8.58 20.82
N GLU A 15 -6.06 9.16 19.78
CA GLU A 15 -6.28 8.81 18.38
C GLU A 15 -5.86 7.34 18.12
N SER A 16 -6.79 6.53 17.61
CA SER A 16 -6.56 5.10 17.38
C SER A 16 -5.66 4.89 16.15
N VAL A 17 -4.51 4.26 16.36
CA VAL A 17 -3.56 3.88 15.30
C VAL A 17 -4.22 3.04 14.22
N LEU A 18 -5.11 2.11 14.60
CA LEU A 18 -5.82 1.27 13.64
C LEU A 18 -6.86 2.07 12.85
N LEU A 19 -7.54 3.04 13.47
CA LEU A 19 -8.48 3.92 12.75
C LEU A 19 -7.74 4.88 11.81
N ASN A 20 -6.57 5.36 12.21
CA ASN A 20 -5.72 6.20 11.36
C ASN A 20 -5.20 5.42 10.16
N ALA A 21 -4.73 4.19 10.38
CA ALA A 21 -4.34 3.28 9.31
C ALA A 21 -5.51 3.02 8.36
N PHE A 22 -6.69 2.72 8.91
CA PHE A 22 -7.91 2.54 8.12
C PHE A 22 -8.28 3.78 7.29
N ALA A 23 -8.20 4.99 7.86
CA ALA A 23 -8.51 6.23 7.15
C ALA A 23 -7.46 6.61 6.08
N LEU A 24 -6.23 6.12 6.22
CA LEU A 24 -5.17 6.26 5.21
C LEU A 24 -5.41 5.36 4.00
N VAL A 25 -6.01 4.19 4.19
CA VAL A 25 -6.11 3.16 3.15
C VAL A 25 -7.48 3.07 2.50
N ASN A 26 -8.53 3.48 3.21
CA ASN A 26 -9.88 3.38 2.73
C ASN A 26 -10.33 4.75 2.18
N SER A 27 -10.46 4.84 0.85
CA SER A 27 -10.89 6.03 0.12
C SER A 27 -12.30 6.50 0.47
N GLU A 28 -13.17 5.59 0.93
CA GLU A 28 -14.51 5.94 1.42
C GLU A 28 -14.47 6.49 2.86
N ALA A 29 -13.40 6.22 3.61
CA ALA A 29 -13.27 6.58 5.01
C ALA A 29 -12.57 7.94 5.27
N GLY A 30 -11.95 8.56 4.26
CA GLY A 30 -11.30 9.85 4.48
C GLY A 30 -10.59 10.49 3.28
N ALA A 31 -10.36 11.80 3.39
CA ALA A 31 -9.71 12.63 2.37
C ALA A 31 -8.23 12.27 2.12
N ARG A 32 -7.55 11.57 3.05
CA ARG A 32 -6.14 11.22 2.91
C ARG A 32 -5.91 10.10 1.89
N ALA A 33 -6.74 9.06 1.89
CA ALA A 33 -6.64 7.96 0.93
C ALA A 33 -6.83 8.44 -0.54
N ALA A 34 -7.68 9.44 -0.75
CA ALA A 34 -7.93 10.00 -2.08
C ALA A 34 -6.70 10.66 -2.74
N LEU A 35 -5.67 11.01 -1.96
CA LEU A 35 -4.44 11.64 -2.46
C LEU A 35 -3.49 10.66 -3.17
N TYR A 36 -3.63 9.35 -2.93
CA TYR A 36 -2.67 8.34 -3.37
C TYR A 36 -3.25 7.32 -4.36
N GLY A 37 -4.58 7.34 -4.57
CA GLY A 37 -5.27 6.39 -5.44
C GLY A 37 -5.42 5.00 -4.80
N PRO A 38 -5.88 4.00 -5.57
CA PRO A 38 -6.08 2.66 -5.06
C PRO A 38 -4.78 1.96 -4.65
N PHE A 39 -4.82 1.25 -3.52
CA PHE A 39 -3.64 0.62 -2.93
C PHE A 39 -2.95 -0.40 -3.86
N TRP A 40 -3.72 -1.26 -4.51
CA TRP A 40 -3.19 -2.30 -5.40
C TRP A 40 -2.44 -1.72 -6.61
N GLU A 41 -2.88 -0.58 -7.14
CA GLU A 41 -2.20 0.11 -8.24
C GLU A 41 -0.86 0.67 -7.78
N ASP A 42 -0.82 1.27 -6.58
CA ASP A 42 0.41 1.86 -6.07
C ASP A 42 1.52 0.83 -5.88
N TYR A 43 1.22 -0.33 -5.28
CA TYR A 43 2.23 -1.34 -5.05
C TYR A 43 2.66 -2.10 -6.29
N ARG A 44 1.79 -2.25 -7.29
CA ARG A 44 2.21 -2.74 -8.61
C ARG A 44 3.18 -1.76 -9.28
N ARG A 45 2.96 -0.44 -9.14
CA ARG A 45 3.92 0.57 -9.62
C ARG A 45 5.26 0.47 -8.88
N VAL A 46 5.23 0.33 -7.55
CA VAL A 46 6.45 0.16 -6.75
C VAL A 46 7.23 -1.09 -7.16
N ALA A 47 6.54 -2.23 -7.34
CA ALA A 47 7.15 -3.47 -7.81
C ALA A 47 7.81 -3.29 -9.18
N SER A 48 7.10 -2.68 -10.14
CA SER A 48 7.63 -2.38 -11.48
C SER A 48 8.89 -1.51 -11.43
N ILE A 49 8.84 -0.40 -10.67
CA ILE A 49 10.00 0.48 -10.47
C ILE A 49 11.18 -0.30 -9.86
N PHE A 50 10.94 -1.08 -8.82
CA PHE A 50 12.01 -1.86 -8.16
C PHE A 50 12.65 -2.85 -9.13
N ASN A 51 11.85 -3.61 -9.87
CA ASN A 51 12.33 -4.60 -10.85
C ASN A 51 13.07 -3.95 -12.03
N SER A 52 12.83 -2.67 -12.33
CA SER A 52 13.61 -1.92 -13.33
C SER A 52 15.01 -1.53 -12.83
N LEU A 53 15.20 -1.43 -11.51
CA LEU A 53 16.46 -1.04 -10.88
C LEU A 53 17.30 -2.26 -10.50
N VAL A 54 16.65 -3.31 -10.03
CA VAL A 54 17.24 -4.59 -9.69
C VAL A 54 16.79 -5.59 -10.75
N PRO A 55 17.64 -5.90 -11.74
CA PRO A 55 17.23 -6.73 -12.84
C PRO A 55 16.77 -8.11 -12.33
N ALA A 56 15.72 -8.65 -12.96
CA ALA A 56 15.03 -9.85 -12.53
C ALA A 56 15.89 -11.13 -12.61
N ASP A 57 17.14 -11.07 -13.05
CA ASP A 57 18.10 -12.17 -12.93
C ASP A 57 18.71 -12.27 -11.52
N GLU A 58 18.63 -11.22 -10.70
CA GLU A 58 19.05 -11.24 -9.29
C GLU A 58 17.92 -11.70 -8.33
N LEU A 59 16.67 -11.70 -8.79
CA LEU A 59 15.49 -12.20 -8.10
C LEU A 59 14.77 -13.11 -9.09
N ASP A 60 14.81 -14.43 -8.93
CA ASP A 60 14.36 -15.44 -9.94
C ASP A 60 13.13 -15.05 -10.81
N ASP A 61 12.14 -14.32 -10.26
CA ASP A 61 10.96 -13.83 -10.99
C ASP A 61 10.64 -12.33 -10.75
N GLY A 62 11.60 -11.54 -10.25
CA GLY A 62 11.38 -10.18 -9.78
C GLY A 62 10.50 -10.13 -8.51
N LEU A 63 10.09 -8.91 -8.15
CA LEU A 63 9.27 -8.64 -6.98
C LEU A 63 7.79 -8.50 -7.39
N THR A 64 6.88 -9.24 -6.75
CA THR A 64 5.42 -9.07 -6.94
C THR A 64 4.91 -7.85 -6.14
N ALA A 65 3.67 -7.42 -6.39
CA ALA A 65 3.04 -6.34 -5.61
C ALA A 65 2.92 -6.69 -4.12
N GLU A 66 2.55 -7.92 -3.79
CA GLU A 66 2.49 -8.41 -2.41
C GLU A 66 3.87 -8.41 -1.76
N GLN A 67 4.90 -8.82 -2.50
CA GLN A 67 6.28 -8.77 -2.03
C GLN A 67 6.74 -7.30 -1.85
N ALA A 68 6.29 -6.36 -2.68
CA ALA A 68 6.57 -4.92 -2.51
C ALA A 68 5.97 -4.39 -1.22
N ILE A 69 4.74 -4.79 -0.91
CA ILE A 69 4.08 -4.44 0.34
C ILE A 69 4.85 -5.01 1.53
N LEU A 70 5.23 -6.29 1.49
CA LEU A 70 5.99 -6.95 2.56
C LEU A 70 7.39 -6.34 2.73
N PHE A 71 8.03 -5.90 1.65
CA PHE A 71 9.27 -5.14 1.69
C PHE A 71 9.07 -3.81 2.44
N MET A 72 7.99 -3.08 2.15
CA MET A 72 7.66 -1.83 2.84
C MET A 72 7.32 -2.05 4.33
N VAL A 73 6.59 -3.12 4.67
CA VAL A 73 6.36 -3.51 6.07
C VAL A 73 7.68 -3.81 6.77
N SER A 74 8.59 -4.55 6.14
CA SER A 74 9.91 -4.87 6.69
C SER A 74 10.73 -3.60 6.96
N MET A 75 10.67 -2.59 6.07
CA MET A 75 11.28 -1.28 6.30
C MET A 75 10.73 -0.58 7.55
N LYS A 76 9.41 -0.64 7.79
CA LYS A 76 8.80 -0.06 9.00
C LYS A 76 9.21 -0.80 10.26
N LEU A 77 9.22 -2.13 10.25
CA LEU A 77 9.69 -2.95 11.37
C LEU A 77 11.17 -2.68 11.70
N GLY A 78 12.02 -2.51 10.68
CA GLY A 78 13.42 -2.11 10.86
C GLY A 78 13.55 -0.75 11.56
N ARG A 79 12.75 0.25 11.14
CA ARG A 79 12.71 1.58 11.79
C ARG A 79 12.24 1.49 13.24
N LEU A 80 11.22 0.68 13.53
CA LEU A 80 10.75 0.45 14.91
C LEU A 80 11.82 -0.21 15.77
N SER A 81 12.47 -1.24 15.26
CA SER A 81 13.57 -1.91 15.96
C SER A 81 14.70 -0.92 16.28
N TYR A 82 15.08 -0.09 15.31
CA TYR A 82 16.08 0.96 15.52
C TYR A 82 15.63 1.99 16.57
N ALA A 83 14.40 2.50 16.50
CA ALA A 83 13.90 3.50 17.44
C ALA A 83 13.84 2.95 18.88
N LEU A 84 13.44 1.69 19.04
CA LEU A 84 13.41 1.01 20.35
C LEU A 84 14.82 0.79 20.91
N THR A 85 15.76 0.34 20.07
CA THR A 85 17.12 0.01 20.51
C THR A 85 17.97 1.24 20.81
N THR A 86 17.71 2.37 20.14
CA THR A 86 18.44 3.63 20.33
C THR A 86 17.82 4.56 21.37
N GLY A 87 16.60 4.26 21.83
CA GLY A 87 15.89 5.06 22.81
C GLY A 87 15.02 6.17 22.23
N ILE A 88 15.11 6.43 20.92
CA ILE A 88 14.26 7.41 20.19
C ILE A 88 12.78 7.15 20.46
N ALA A 89 12.38 5.88 20.57
CA ALA A 89 11.00 5.49 20.85
C ALA A 89 10.43 6.09 22.15
N TYR A 90 11.29 6.41 23.11
CA TYR A 90 10.89 6.98 24.40
C TYR A 90 11.00 8.50 24.43
N GLU A 91 11.85 9.08 23.59
CA GLU A 91 12.03 10.53 23.46
C GLU A 91 10.99 11.15 22.51
N GLU A 92 10.67 10.44 21.42
CA GLU A 92 9.76 10.87 20.36
C GLU A 92 8.72 9.78 20.04
N PRO A 93 7.75 9.54 20.93
CA PRO A 93 6.77 8.45 20.76
C PRO A 93 5.90 8.59 19.51
N GLU A 94 5.70 9.81 18.99
CA GLU A 94 4.93 10.03 17.76
C GLU A 94 5.57 9.36 16.55
N CYS A 95 6.91 9.33 16.44
CA CYS A 95 7.56 8.66 15.31
C CYS A 95 7.30 7.14 15.30
N VAL A 96 7.15 6.54 16.49
CA VAL A 96 6.78 5.14 16.67
C VAL A 96 5.33 4.93 16.29
N LYS A 97 4.44 5.82 16.75
CA LYS A 97 3.01 5.79 16.41
C LYS A 97 2.80 5.87 14.89
N ASP A 98 3.46 6.79 14.22
CA ASP A 98 3.40 6.94 12.76
C ASP A 98 3.92 5.68 12.06
N THR A 99 5.06 5.14 12.52
CA THR A 99 5.65 3.94 11.90
C THR A 99 4.75 2.71 12.07
N ILE A 100 4.09 2.54 13.22
CA ILE A 100 3.11 1.47 13.44
C ILE A 100 1.86 1.71 12.58
N THR A 101 1.37 2.95 12.51
CA THR A 101 0.22 3.33 11.68
C THR A 101 0.48 2.98 10.21
N ASP A 102 1.65 3.33 9.69
CA ASP A 102 2.05 2.98 8.32
C ASP A 102 2.12 1.46 8.11
N ALA A 103 2.73 0.73 9.05
CA ALA A 103 2.83 -0.73 8.95
C ALA A 103 1.44 -1.40 8.95
N CYS A 104 0.53 -0.94 9.80
CA CYS A 104 -0.86 -1.41 9.81
C CYS A 104 -1.58 -1.09 8.49
N GLY A 105 -1.39 0.12 7.95
CA GLY A 105 -1.96 0.49 6.66
C GLY A 105 -1.43 -0.40 5.52
N TYR A 106 -0.14 -0.70 5.51
CA TYR A 106 0.45 -1.61 4.52
C TYR A 106 -0.11 -3.03 4.62
N LEU A 107 -0.36 -3.54 5.83
CA LEU A 107 -0.97 -4.85 6.01
C LEU A 107 -2.43 -4.91 5.52
N ASP A 108 -3.19 -3.84 5.69
CA ASP A 108 -4.54 -3.74 5.11
C ASP A 108 -4.46 -3.66 3.57
N GLY A 109 -3.46 -2.93 3.06
CA GLY A 109 -3.10 -2.88 1.64
C GLY A 109 -2.76 -4.26 1.05
N LEU A 110 -2.07 -5.11 1.82
CA LEU A 110 -1.78 -6.49 1.42
C LEU A 110 -3.08 -7.28 1.24
N TRP A 111 -4.00 -7.17 2.21
CA TRP A 111 -5.31 -7.81 2.10
C TRP A 111 -6.06 -7.31 0.86
N ALA A 112 -6.10 -6.00 0.62
CA ALA A 112 -6.77 -5.43 -0.54
C ALA A 112 -6.15 -5.93 -1.86
N THR A 113 -4.82 -5.99 -1.94
CA THR A 113 -4.11 -6.46 -3.14
C THR A 113 -4.40 -7.93 -3.43
N LEU A 114 -4.37 -8.79 -2.40
CA LEU A 114 -4.71 -10.21 -2.52
C LEU A 114 -6.15 -10.46 -2.99
N ASN A 115 -7.08 -9.55 -2.69
CA ASN A 115 -8.48 -9.65 -3.09
C ASN A 115 -8.80 -8.94 -4.42
N ASN A 116 -7.82 -8.31 -5.08
CA ASN A 116 -7.98 -7.66 -6.39
C ASN A 116 -6.91 -8.11 -7.40
N PRO A 117 -6.80 -9.42 -7.71
CA PRO A 117 -5.69 -9.96 -8.49
C PRO A 117 -5.72 -9.60 -9.99
N GLU A 118 -6.90 -9.36 -10.57
CA GLU A 118 -7.12 -9.29 -12.04
C GLU A 118 -6.82 -7.92 -12.68
N LEU A 119 -6.30 -6.95 -11.93
CA LEU A 119 -6.07 -5.60 -12.45
C LEU A 119 -4.60 -5.41 -12.85
N GLU A 120 -4.29 -5.61 -14.13
CA GLU A 120 -2.99 -5.23 -14.68
C GLU A 120 -2.88 -3.70 -14.76
N ILE A 121 -1.69 -3.17 -14.48
CA ILE A 121 -1.43 -1.75 -14.78
C ILE A 121 -1.45 -1.64 -16.29
N ALA A 122 -2.36 -0.84 -16.86
CA ALA A 122 -2.27 -0.41 -18.24
C ALA A 122 -0.93 0.31 -18.41
N THR A 123 0.04 -0.35 -19.02
CA THR A 123 1.23 0.31 -19.56
C THR A 123 0.79 0.94 -20.88
N ASP A 124 0.84 2.28 -20.97
CA ASP A 124 0.55 3.05 -22.19
C ASP A 124 1.59 2.77 -23.30
N ASP A 125 1.72 1.52 -23.73
CA ASP A 125 2.67 1.07 -24.78
C ASP A 125 1.95 0.49 -26.03
N ASP A 126 0.64 0.69 -26.17
CA ASP A 126 -0.15 0.28 -27.36
C ASP A 126 -0.48 1.47 -28.29
N GLU A 127 0.54 2.29 -28.60
CA GLU A 127 0.54 3.10 -29.83
C GLU A 127 1.61 2.55 -30.80
N THR A 128 1.37 1.35 -31.34
CA THR A 128 1.91 1.00 -32.65
C THR A 128 0.78 0.96 -33.66
N ASP A 129 0.68 2.04 -34.42
CA ASP A 129 0.02 2.13 -35.71
C ASP A 129 0.39 0.92 -36.57
N GLU A 130 -0.55 0.02 -36.79
CA GLU A 130 -0.57 -0.82 -37.99
C GLU A 130 -1.74 -0.34 -38.86
N GLU A 131 -1.51 0.77 -39.57
CA GLU A 131 -2.24 1.02 -40.82
C GLU A 131 -1.73 0.00 -41.85
N GLU A 132 -2.39 -1.16 -41.95
CA GLU A 132 -2.29 -1.95 -43.17
C GLU A 132 -3.32 -1.42 -44.18
N GLU A 133 -2.80 -0.59 -45.09
CA GLU A 133 -3.49 -0.16 -46.31
C GLU A 133 -3.90 -1.39 -47.13
N ASP A 134 -5.17 -1.40 -47.56
CA ASP A 134 -5.70 -2.26 -48.61
C ASP A 134 -4.83 -2.14 -49.88
N ASP A 135 -4.34 -3.24 -50.41
CA ASP A 135 -4.02 -3.35 -51.85
C ASP A 135 -4.60 -4.66 -52.38
N ASP A 136 -5.76 -4.52 -53.03
CA ASP A 136 -6.30 -5.45 -54.01
C ASP A 136 -5.30 -5.60 -55.17
N GLU A 137 -4.90 -6.82 -55.53
CA GLU A 137 -4.58 -7.15 -56.92
C GLU A 137 -4.78 -8.65 -57.20
N ASP A 138 -5.82 -8.92 -58.00
CA ASP A 138 -6.03 -10.15 -58.75
C ASP A 138 -4.80 -10.48 -59.62
N ASP A 139 -4.37 -11.76 -59.69
CA ASP A 139 -4.16 -12.46 -60.97
C ASP A 139 -3.74 -13.94 -60.80
N ASP A 140 -4.25 -14.73 -61.76
CA ASP A 140 -4.03 -16.14 -62.17
C ASP A 140 -4.71 -17.32 -61.43
#